data_AF-A0A8C3XMD0-F1
#
_entry.id   AF-A0A8C3XMD0-F1
#
_cell.length_a   1.000
_cell.length_b   1.000
_cell.length_c   1.000
_cell.angle_alpha   90.00
_cell.angle_beta   90.00
_cell.angle_gamma   90.00
#
_symmetry.space_group_name_H-M   'P 1'
#
loop_
_entity.id
_entity.type
_entity.pdbx_description
1 polymer ?
#
loop_
_entity_poly.entity_id
_entity_poly.type
_entity_poly.pdbx_seq_one_letter_code
_entity_poly.pdbx_strand_id
1 'polypeptide(L)'
;IQQTSLLKICSVLFLLIAAGCLPLFDTQFDPDGYFWALIHLICVGVYKVIHKLWKTSSLSDLDQQYINYVFSVVLLASASHPAGDLFSALNFPFLYFYRFHSSCCASGLLGFFLMLHTVKLKSITSSWQYAAWSFLAKVITAGLSPFVFGMTANVPTVCCLLLGGLGEALLVYTE
;
A
#
# COMPACT_ATOMS: atom_id res chain seq x y z
N ILE A 1 19.75 -1.49 -23.36
CA ILE A 1 19.15 -2.79 -22.94
C ILE A 1 19.93 -3.40 -21.77
N GLN A 2 21.26 -3.62 -21.86
CA GLN A 2 22.07 -4.15 -20.75
C GLN A 2 22.14 -3.22 -19.52
N GLN A 3 22.24 -1.89 -19.73
CA GLN A 3 22.34 -0.92 -18.63
C GLN A 3 21.00 -0.74 -17.89
N THR A 4 19.88 -0.79 -18.62
CA THR A 4 18.53 -0.70 -18.05
C THR A 4 18.16 -1.95 -17.26
N SER A 5 18.62 -3.13 -17.68
CA SER A 5 18.43 -4.37 -16.90
C SER A 5 19.24 -4.37 -15.59
N LEU A 6 20.48 -3.86 -15.60
CA LEU A 6 21.29 -3.72 -14.38
C LEU A 6 20.64 -2.77 -13.37
N LEU A 7 20.19 -1.58 -13.81
CA LEU A 7 19.52 -0.62 -12.94
C LEU A 7 18.25 -1.20 -12.29
N LYS A 8 17.49 -2.01 -13.04
CA LYS A 8 16.31 -2.70 -12.53
C LYS A 8 16.67 -3.76 -11.49
N ILE A 9 17.75 -4.51 -11.67
CA ILE A 9 18.25 -5.47 -10.67
C ILE A 9 18.71 -4.71 -9.41
N CYS A 10 19.49 -3.63 -9.56
CA CYS A 10 19.92 -2.80 -8.44
C CYS A 10 18.74 -2.23 -7.66
N SER A 11 17.72 -1.72 -8.36
CA SER A 11 16.47 -1.25 -7.76
C SER A 11 15.80 -2.32 -6.89
N VAL A 12 15.62 -3.53 -7.43
CA VAL A 12 15.02 -4.65 -6.70
C VAL A 12 15.86 -5.01 -5.47
N LEU A 13 17.19 -5.03 -5.59
CA LEU A 13 18.09 -5.29 -4.45
C LEU A 13 17.95 -4.23 -3.36
N PHE A 14 17.92 -2.95 -3.71
CA PHE A 14 17.70 -1.87 -2.74
C PHE A 14 16.37 -2.00 -2.02
N LEU A 15 15.29 -2.33 -2.74
CA LEU A 15 13.98 -2.57 -2.15
C LEU A 15 13.98 -3.77 -1.19
N LEU A 16 14.62 -4.87 -1.57
CA LEU A 16 14.71 -6.07 -0.73
C LEU A 16 15.54 -5.83 0.53
N ILE A 17 16.69 -5.15 0.40
CA ILE A 17 17.53 -4.80 1.54
C ILE A 17 16.76 -3.86 2.48
N ALA A 18 16.14 -2.81 1.95
CA ALA A 18 15.34 -1.88 2.75
C ALA A 18 14.20 -2.61 3.49
N ALA A 19 13.44 -3.46 2.80
CA ALA A 19 12.33 -4.21 3.40
C ALA A 19 12.78 -5.21 4.46
N GLY A 20 13.94 -5.86 4.27
CA GLY A 20 14.49 -6.81 5.24
C GLY A 20 15.16 -6.14 6.45
N CYS A 21 15.78 -4.98 6.25
CA CYS A 21 16.45 -4.23 7.31
C CYS A 21 15.48 -3.40 8.16
N LEU A 22 14.39 -2.87 7.58
CA LEU A 22 13.46 -1.99 8.28
C LEU A 22 12.92 -2.60 9.59
N PRO A 23 12.45 -3.86 9.64
CA PRO A 23 12.01 -4.48 10.90
C PRO A 23 13.10 -4.59 11.98
N LEU A 24 14.37 -4.68 11.58
CA LEU A 24 15.50 -4.80 12.52
C LEU A 24 15.87 -3.47 13.17
N PHE A 25 15.55 -2.35 12.51
CA PHE A 25 15.96 -1.02 12.93
C PHE A 25 14.80 -0.12 13.38
N ASP A 26 13.55 -0.55 13.17
CA ASP A 26 12.35 0.16 13.59
C ASP A 26 12.27 0.24 15.12
N THR A 27 12.28 1.47 15.63
CA THR A 27 12.14 1.75 17.06
C THR A 27 10.75 1.42 17.62
N GLN A 28 9.75 1.30 16.74
CA GLN A 28 8.37 0.97 17.07
C GLN A 28 7.96 -0.36 16.43
N PHE A 29 8.90 -1.33 16.41
CA PHE A 29 8.67 -2.65 15.85
C PHE A 29 7.42 -3.31 16.46
N ASP A 30 6.46 -3.64 15.60
CA ASP A 30 5.25 -4.38 15.94
C ASP A 30 5.21 -5.70 15.16
N PRO A 31 5.37 -6.87 15.81
CA PRO A 31 5.44 -8.15 15.11
C PRO A 31 4.16 -8.48 14.34
N ASP A 32 2.99 -8.10 14.87
CA ASP A 32 1.71 -8.34 14.21
C ASP A 32 1.58 -7.46 12.96
N GLY A 33 1.93 -6.17 13.04
CA GLY A 33 1.97 -5.25 11.92
C GLY A 33 2.90 -5.71 10.79
N TYR A 34 4.12 -6.16 11.12
CA TYR A 34 5.05 -6.70 10.13
C TYR A 34 4.60 -8.03 9.53
N PHE A 35 3.97 -8.91 10.32
CA PHE A 35 3.36 -10.13 9.83
C PHE A 35 2.27 -9.83 8.79
N TRP A 36 1.35 -8.92 9.10
CA TRP A 36 0.30 -8.50 8.17
C TRP A 36 0.85 -7.78 6.94
N ALA A 37 1.92 -7.00 7.06
CA ALA A 37 2.62 -6.39 5.92
C ALA A 37 3.20 -7.44 4.95
N LEU A 38 3.77 -8.53 5.48
CA LEU A 38 4.26 -9.65 4.68
C LEU A 38 3.12 -10.38 3.96
N ILE A 39 2.02 -10.67 4.67
CA ILE A 39 0.82 -11.28 4.07
C ILE A 39 0.28 -10.39 2.96
N HIS A 40 0.18 -9.08 3.19
CA HIS A 40 -0.24 -8.11 2.18
C HIS A 40 0.66 -8.12 0.95
N LEU A 41 1.99 -8.14 1.12
CA LEU A 41 2.95 -8.20 0.02
C LEU A 41 2.74 -9.45 -0.85
N ILE A 42 2.56 -10.62 -0.21
CA ILE A 42 2.31 -11.88 -0.91
C ILE A 42 0.97 -11.81 -1.66
N CYS A 43 -0.10 -11.37 -1.00
CA CYS A 43 -1.43 -11.25 -1.61
C CYS A 43 -1.44 -10.31 -2.82
N VAL A 44 -0.84 -9.12 -2.71
CA VAL A 44 -0.73 -8.18 -3.82
C VAL A 44 0.11 -8.74 -4.96
N GLY A 45 1.20 -9.45 -4.65
CA GLY A 45 2.05 -10.12 -5.64
C GLY A 45 1.28 -11.19 -6.41
N VAL A 46 0.63 -12.12 -5.69
CA VAL A 46 -0.20 -13.18 -6.26
C VAL A 46 -1.34 -12.59 -7.08
N TYR A 47 -2.05 -11.60 -6.56
CA TYR A 47 -3.12 -10.92 -7.29
C TYR A 47 -2.61 -10.31 -8.60
N LYS A 48 -1.47 -9.60 -8.60
CA LYS A 48 -0.90 -9.02 -9.83
C LYS A 48 -0.51 -10.09 -10.86
N VAL A 49 0.04 -11.22 -10.41
CA VAL A 49 0.41 -12.33 -11.30
C VAL A 49 -0.84 -12.97 -11.91
N ILE A 50 -1.82 -13.35 -11.09
CA ILE A 50 -3.08 -13.95 -11.55
C ILE A 50 -3.81 -12.96 -12.47
N HIS A 51 -3.91 -11.68 -12.07
CA HIS A 51 -4.53 -10.64 -12.88
C HIS A 51 -3.87 -10.54 -14.26
N LYS A 52 -2.53 -10.52 -14.32
CA LYS A 52 -1.82 -10.48 -15.61
C LYS A 52 -2.05 -11.74 -16.45
N LEU A 53 -2.14 -12.91 -15.84
CA LEU A 53 -2.34 -14.19 -16.54
C LEU A 53 -3.78 -14.37 -17.03
N TRP A 54 -4.77 -13.88 -16.28
CA TRP A 54 -6.19 -14.09 -16.54
C TRP A 54 -6.94 -12.84 -16.97
N LYS A 55 -6.25 -11.75 -17.31
CA LYS A 55 -6.89 -10.52 -17.79
C LYS A 55 -7.66 -10.80 -19.09
N THR A 56 -8.97 -10.95 -18.96
CA THR A 56 -9.90 -10.95 -20.09
C THR A 56 -10.15 -9.51 -20.52
N SER A 57 -9.90 -9.19 -21.79
CA SER A 57 -9.93 -7.83 -22.36
C SER A 57 -11.31 -7.15 -22.38
N SER A 58 -12.35 -7.75 -21.78
CA SER A 58 -13.74 -7.31 -21.89
C SER A 58 -14.22 -6.38 -20.76
N LEU A 59 -13.54 -6.32 -19.62
CA LEU A 59 -13.94 -5.48 -18.49
C LEU A 59 -13.16 -4.16 -18.48
N SER A 60 -13.85 -3.05 -18.21
CA SER A 60 -13.17 -1.77 -17.98
C SER A 60 -12.44 -1.77 -16.62
N ASP A 61 -11.44 -0.90 -16.46
CA ASP A 61 -10.71 -0.76 -15.20
C ASP A 61 -11.65 -0.37 -14.03
N LEU A 62 -12.74 0.36 -14.32
CA LEU A 62 -13.77 0.71 -13.34
C LEU A 62 -14.65 -0.50 -12.97
N ASP A 63 -15.07 -1.30 -13.95
CA ASP A 63 -15.88 -2.51 -13.68
C ASP A 63 -15.09 -3.50 -12.82
N GLN A 64 -13.81 -3.70 -13.14
CA GLN A 64 -12.94 -4.56 -12.37
C GLN A 64 -12.77 -4.05 -10.93
N GLN A 65 -12.58 -2.73 -10.76
CA GLN A 65 -12.47 -2.15 -9.43
C GLN A 65 -13.76 -2.27 -8.63
N TYR A 66 -14.91 -2.07 -9.27
CA TYR A 66 -16.21 -2.22 -8.64
C TYR A 66 -16.43 -3.66 -8.14
N ILE A 67 -16.17 -4.66 -9.00
CA ILE A 67 -16.27 -6.08 -8.65
C ILE A 67 -15.33 -6.38 -7.48
N ASN A 68 -14.06 -5.96 -7.56
CA ASN A 68 -13.08 -6.13 -6.49
C ASN A 68 -13.58 -5.52 -5.17
N TYR A 69 -14.18 -4.34 -5.20
CA TYR A 69 -14.69 -3.67 -4.00
C TYR A 69 -15.84 -4.45 -3.36
N VAL A 70 -16.83 -4.89 -4.15
CA VAL A 70 -17.96 -5.69 -3.65
C VAL A 70 -17.46 -7.00 -3.02
N PHE A 71 -16.59 -7.74 -3.70
CA PHE A 71 -16.00 -8.96 -3.15
C PHE A 71 -15.16 -8.69 -1.91
N SER A 72 -14.40 -7.59 -1.88
CA SER A 72 -13.59 -7.22 -0.73
C SER A 72 -14.44 -6.94 0.51
N VAL A 73 -15.59 -6.27 0.37
CA VAL A 73 -16.50 -6.04 1.51
C VAL A 73 -16.98 -7.37 2.09
N VAL A 74 -17.42 -8.30 1.23
CA VAL A 74 -17.92 -9.62 1.68
C VAL A 74 -16.81 -10.44 2.33
N LEU A 75 -15.65 -10.51 1.69
CA LEU A 75 -14.50 -11.28 2.20
C LEU A 75 -13.96 -10.70 3.50
N LEU A 76 -13.76 -9.38 3.57
CA LEU A 76 -13.21 -8.71 4.76
C LEU A 76 -14.17 -8.76 5.93
N ALA A 77 -15.49 -8.57 5.69
CA ALA A 77 -16.50 -8.76 6.74
C ALA A 77 -16.47 -10.19 7.28
N SER A 78 -16.37 -11.19 6.40
CA SER A 78 -16.29 -12.60 6.80
C SER A 78 -14.99 -12.92 7.54
N ALA A 79 -13.85 -12.36 7.11
CA ALA A 79 -12.55 -12.56 7.74
C ALA A 79 -12.43 -11.84 9.09
N SER A 80 -13.18 -10.76 9.31
CA SER A 80 -13.13 -9.99 10.57
C SER A 80 -13.50 -10.81 11.81
N HIS A 81 -14.34 -11.85 11.66
CA HIS A 81 -14.71 -12.73 12.77
C HIS A 81 -13.55 -13.65 13.20
N PRO A 82 -12.98 -14.52 12.32
CA PRO A 82 -11.85 -15.37 12.69
C PRO A 82 -10.54 -14.59 12.93
N ALA A 83 -10.34 -13.43 12.31
CA ALA A 83 -9.19 -12.55 12.59
C ALA A 83 -9.29 -11.86 13.97
N GLY A 84 -10.47 -11.90 14.61
CA GLY A 84 -10.71 -11.28 15.91
C GLY A 84 -11.07 -9.79 15.84
N ASP A 85 -10.96 -9.14 14.67
CA ASP A 85 -11.28 -7.73 14.47
C ASP A 85 -12.70 -7.36 14.90
N LEU A 86 -13.68 -8.23 14.60
CA LEU A 86 -15.07 -8.01 14.97
C LEU A 86 -15.25 -7.97 16.49
N PHE A 87 -14.67 -8.93 17.22
CA PHE A 87 -14.75 -8.98 18.67
C PHE A 87 -13.94 -7.84 19.31
N SER A 88 -12.79 -7.49 18.76
CA SER A 88 -12.00 -6.34 19.18
C SER A 88 -12.77 -5.03 19.02
N ALA A 89 -13.48 -4.84 17.89
CA ALA A 89 -14.30 -3.68 17.64
C ALA A 89 -15.47 -3.56 18.62
N LEU A 90 -16.14 -4.67 18.97
CA LEU A 90 -17.23 -4.69 19.96
C LEU A 90 -16.77 -4.27 21.36
N ASN A 91 -15.51 -4.54 21.71
CA ASN A 91 -14.91 -4.14 22.98
C ASN A 91 -14.27 -2.75 22.94
N PHE A 92 -14.30 -2.05 21.80
CA PHE A 92 -13.67 -0.75 21.66
C PHE A 92 -14.44 0.34 22.42
N PRO A 93 -13.80 1.03 23.39
CA PRO A 93 -14.51 1.93 24.31
C PRO A 93 -15.16 3.14 23.62
N PHE A 94 -14.66 3.53 22.44
CA PHE A 94 -15.21 4.66 21.68
C PHE A 94 -16.12 4.24 20.52
N LEU A 95 -16.49 2.96 20.42
CA LEU A 95 -17.29 2.44 19.32
C LEU A 95 -18.55 3.28 19.08
N TYR A 96 -19.28 3.62 20.15
CA TYR A 96 -20.54 4.36 20.08
C TYR A 96 -20.39 5.89 19.96
N PHE A 97 -19.18 6.42 19.92
CA PHE A 97 -18.97 7.86 19.81
C PHE A 97 -19.23 8.32 18.37
N TYR A 98 -19.96 9.42 18.21
CA TYR A 98 -20.21 10.01 16.88
C TYR A 98 -18.91 10.33 16.15
N ARG A 99 -17.88 10.77 16.88
CA ARG A 99 -16.57 11.09 16.33
C ARG A 99 -15.91 9.87 15.67
N PHE A 100 -16.03 8.69 16.28
CA PHE A 100 -15.50 7.45 15.71
C PHE A 100 -16.20 7.11 14.39
N HIS A 101 -17.54 7.11 14.38
CA HIS A 101 -18.33 6.85 13.17
C HIS A 101 -18.10 7.89 12.07
N SER A 102 -18.06 9.18 12.41
CA SER A 102 -17.81 10.24 11.44
C SER A 102 -16.41 10.14 10.83
N SER A 103 -15.40 9.76 11.64
CA SER A 103 -14.04 9.53 11.15
C SER A 103 -13.96 8.31 10.23
N CYS A 104 -14.63 7.21 10.58
CA CYS A 104 -14.72 6.04 9.72
C CYS A 104 -15.43 6.36 8.39
N CYS A 105 -16.55 7.08 8.43
CA CYS A 105 -17.29 7.51 7.24
C CYS A 105 -16.45 8.45 6.36
N ALA A 106 -15.81 9.45 6.97
CA ALA A 106 -14.91 10.37 6.25
C ALA A 106 -13.75 9.61 5.59
N SER A 107 -13.10 8.69 6.32
CA SER A 107 -12.02 7.87 5.77
C SER A 107 -12.50 6.98 4.60
N GLY A 108 -13.67 6.35 4.74
CA GLY A 108 -14.27 5.53 3.68
C GLY A 108 -14.58 6.34 2.42
N LEU A 109 -15.19 7.51 2.56
CA LEU A 109 -15.49 8.41 1.45
C LEU A 109 -14.22 8.92 0.77
N LEU A 110 -13.23 9.37 1.55
CA LEU A 110 -11.95 9.83 1.02
C LEU A 110 -11.21 8.70 0.29
N GLY A 111 -11.22 7.48 0.82
CA GLY A 111 -10.65 6.30 0.17
C GLY A 111 -11.35 5.97 -1.14
N PHE A 112 -12.68 6.08 -1.19
CA PHE A 112 -13.46 5.87 -2.42
C PHE A 112 -13.15 6.93 -3.48
N PHE A 113 -13.11 8.21 -3.11
CA PHE A 113 -12.75 9.28 -4.05
C PHE A 113 -11.31 9.14 -4.54
N LEU A 114 -10.37 8.80 -3.65
CA LEU A 114 -8.99 8.52 -4.03
C LEU A 114 -8.93 7.38 -5.06
N MET A 115 -9.66 6.28 -4.83
CA MET A 115 -9.71 5.16 -5.76
C MET A 115 -10.24 5.57 -7.15
N LEU A 116 -11.36 6.30 -7.21
CA LEU A 116 -11.91 6.79 -8.48
C LEU A 116 -10.90 7.69 -9.23
N HIS A 117 -10.24 8.58 -8.51
CA HIS A 117 -9.19 9.42 -9.07
C HIS A 117 -7.98 8.61 -9.52
N THR A 118 -7.57 7.57 -8.79
CA THR A 118 -6.48 6.67 -9.18
C THR A 118 -6.80 5.93 -10.48
N VAL A 119 -8.00 5.37 -10.62
CA VAL A 119 -8.42 4.70 -11.88
C VAL A 119 -8.46 5.68 -13.04
N LYS A 120 -9.06 6.86 -12.84
CA LYS A 120 -9.12 7.91 -13.86
C LYS A 120 -7.73 8.42 -14.24
N LEU A 121 -6.83 8.61 -13.27
CA LEU A 121 -5.46 9.04 -13.52
C LEU A 121 -4.72 7.99 -14.34
N LYS A 122 -4.86 6.71 -13.99
CA LYS A 122 -4.27 5.59 -14.72
C LYS A 122 -4.78 5.49 -16.16
N SER A 123 -6.04 5.83 -16.43
CA SER A 123 -6.60 5.76 -17.79
C SER A 123 -6.16 6.90 -18.71
N ILE A 124 -5.73 8.06 -18.17
CA ILE A 124 -5.36 9.24 -18.96
C ILE A 124 -3.86 9.54 -19.01
N THR A 125 -3.04 8.83 -18.22
CA THR A 125 -1.59 9.02 -18.14
C THR A 125 -0.84 7.81 -18.69
N SER A 126 0.42 8.01 -19.10
CA SER A 126 1.29 6.88 -19.44
C SER A 126 1.69 6.08 -18.19
N SER A 127 2.11 4.82 -18.36
CA SER A 127 2.56 3.97 -17.23
C SER A 127 3.61 4.67 -16.37
N TRP A 128 4.61 5.27 -17.03
CA TRP A 128 5.68 6.01 -16.36
C TRP A 128 5.16 7.21 -15.56
N GLN A 129 4.24 8.01 -16.13
CA GLN A 129 3.66 9.16 -15.43
C GLN A 129 2.84 8.71 -14.22
N TYR A 130 2.03 7.67 -14.37
CA TYR A 130 1.28 7.09 -13.26
C TYR A 130 2.21 6.57 -12.15
N ALA A 131 3.29 5.87 -12.53
CA ALA A 131 4.28 5.36 -11.60
C ALA A 131 5.00 6.50 -10.85
N ALA A 132 5.36 7.59 -11.55
CA ALA A 132 5.96 8.78 -10.94
C ALA A 132 5.00 9.48 -9.96
N TRP A 133 3.72 9.66 -10.32
CA TRP A 133 2.70 10.21 -9.41
C TRP A 133 2.49 9.32 -8.18
N SER A 134 2.46 8.00 -8.36
CA SER A 134 2.34 7.05 -7.25
C SER A 134 3.56 7.11 -6.32
N PHE A 135 4.77 7.17 -6.88
CA PHE A 135 6.01 7.33 -6.11
C PHE A 135 6.01 8.64 -5.31
N LEU A 136 5.66 9.76 -5.94
CA LEU A 136 5.59 11.06 -5.27
C LEU A 136 4.60 11.04 -4.10
N ALA A 137 3.41 10.44 -4.30
CA ALA A 137 2.41 10.30 -3.24
C ALA A 137 2.94 9.49 -2.04
N LYS A 138 3.69 8.41 -2.29
CA LYS A 138 4.34 7.62 -1.22
C LYS A 138 5.38 8.43 -0.46
N VAL A 139 6.25 9.17 -1.16
CA VAL A 139 7.29 10.00 -0.54
C VAL A 139 6.67 11.09 0.35
N ILE A 140 5.65 11.79 -0.16
CA ILE A 140 4.93 12.81 0.62
C ILE A 140 4.26 12.18 1.85
N THR A 141 3.59 11.03 1.68
CA THR A 141 2.91 10.33 2.78
C THR A 141 3.90 9.87 3.84
N ALA A 142 4.99 9.21 3.43
CA ALA A 142 6.05 8.75 4.33
C ALA A 142 6.72 9.92 5.05
N GLY A 143 7.01 11.02 4.35
CA GLY A 143 7.63 12.21 4.91
C GLY A 143 6.73 12.99 5.87
N LEU A 144 5.42 13.07 5.60
CA LEU A 144 4.47 13.77 6.48
C LEU A 144 4.06 12.93 7.71
N SER A 145 4.11 11.60 7.60
CA SER A 145 3.63 10.70 8.66
C SER A 145 4.25 10.95 10.05
N PRO A 146 5.57 11.22 10.23
CA PRO A 146 6.14 11.46 11.56
C PRO A 146 5.62 12.75 12.20
N PHE A 147 5.34 13.77 11.39
CA PHE A 147 4.81 15.05 11.87
C PHE A 147 3.35 14.94 12.30
N VAL A 148 2.56 14.09 11.64
CA VAL A 148 1.14 13.88 11.94
C VAL A 148 0.95 12.93 13.12
N PHE A 149 1.75 11.85 13.20
CA PHE A 149 1.56 10.77 14.16
C PHE A 149 2.59 10.75 15.31
N GLY A 150 3.55 11.66 15.33
CA GLY A 150 4.58 11.70 16.38
C GLY A 150 5.52 10.49 16.35
N MET A 151 5.82 9.96 15.15
CA MET A 151 6.66 8.77 14.98
C MET A 151 8.11 9.04 15.40
N THR A 152 8.71 8.15 16.18
CA THR A 152 10.16 8.14 16.43
C THR A 152 10.87 7.42 15.29
N ALA A 153 11.78 8.09 14.59
CA ALA A 153 12.63 7.48 13.58
C ALA A 153 14.10 7.69 13.94
N ASN A 154 14.82 6.59 14.14
CA ASN A 154 16.27 6.64 14.32
C ASN A 154 16.98 6.73 12.96
N VAL A 155 18.27 7.07 12.97
CA VAL A 155 19.09 7.16 11.76
C VAL A 155 18.99 5.90 10.87
N PRO A 156 19.13 4.66 11.39
CA PRO A 156 19.06 3.48 10.52
C PRO A 156 17.67 3.23 9.91
N THR A 157 16.57 3.57 10.60
CA THR A 157 15.21 3.55 10.03
C THR A 157 15.10 4.54 8.87
N VAL A 158 15.59 5.77 9.05
CA VAL A 158 15.59 6.78 7.97
C VAL A 158 16.45 6.30 6.79
N CYS A 159 17.61 5.69 7.04
CA CYS A 159 18.42 5.10 5.98
C CYS A 159 17.68 3.99 5.21
N CYS A 160 16.92 3.13 5.89
CA CYS A 160 16.10 2.10 5.24
C CYS A 160 15.01 2.73 4.35
N LEU A 161 14.32 3.76 4.84
CA LEU A 161 13.30 4.49 4.07
C LEU A 161 13.91 5.18 2.83
N LEU A 162 15.07 5.82 2.97
CA LEU A 162 15.77 6.46 1.86
C LEU A 162 16.27 5.44 0.84
N LEU A 163 16.80 4.29 1.29
CA LEU A 163 17.24 3.22 0.41
C LEU A 163 16.05 2.61 -0.37
N GLY A 164 14.92 2.38 0.30
CA GLY A 164 13.68 1.94 -0.34
C GLY A 164 13.14 2.96 -1.35
N GLY A 165 13.15 4.24 -0.98
CA GLY A 165 12.77 5.35 -1.87
C GLY A 165 13.67 5.46 -3.11
N LEU A 166 14.99 5.31 -2.94
CA LEU A 166 15.94 5.26 -4.05
C LEU A 166 15.68 4.03 -4.94
N GLY A 167 15.42 2.87 -4.34
CA GLY A 167 15.04 1.66 -5.04
C GLY A 167 13.78 1.86 -5.91
N GLU A 168 12.71 2.43 -5.35
CA GLU A 168 11.49 2.72 -6.11
C GLU A 168 11.73 3.79 -7.20
N ALA A 169 12.48 4.84 -6.91
CA ALA A 169 12.80 5.88 -7.90
C ALA A 169 13.55 5.30 -9.11
N LEU A 170 14.53 4.41 -8.87
CA LEU A 170 15.22 3.69 -9.93
C LEU A 170 14.27 2.77 -10.70
N LEU A 171 13.31 2.13 -10.04
CA LEU A 171 12.32 1.30 -10.70
C LEU A 171 11.48 2.12 -11.69
N VAL A 172 10.96 3.26 -11.23
CA VAL A 172 10.17 4.21 -12.05
C VAL A 172 11.00 4.75 -13.21
N TYR A 173 12.28 5.05 -13.00
CA TYR A 173 13.17 5.51 -14.07
C TYR A 173 13.41 4.44 -15.16
N THR A 174 13.32 3.16 -14.79
CA THR A 174 13.53 2.04 -15.72
C THR A 174 12.25 1.45 -16.33
N GLU A 175 11.07 1.98 -16.00
CA GLU A 175 9.82 1.71 -16.72
C GLU A 175 9.82 2.33 -18.12
#